data_AF-A0A1J3FQY6-F1
#
_entry.id   AF-A0A1J3FQY6-F1
#
_cell.length_a   1.000
_cell.length_b   1.000
_cell.length_c   1.000
_cell.angle_alpha   90.00
_cell.angle_beta   90.00
_cell.angle_gamma   90.00
#
_symmetry.space_group_name_H-M   'P 1'
#
loop_
_entity.id
_entity.type
_entity.pdbx_description
1 polymer ?
#
loop_
_entity_poly.entity_id
_entity_poly.type
_entity_poly.pdbx_seq_one_letter_code
_entity_poly.pdbx_strand_id
1 'polypeptide(L)'
;MAAPAPRATDAAGTSRGPMETAWVSNFTPLAQGVAPATVPYERIGVMVDLKAYSLRNGTPDEIEPYLLTAAIAAKYHWVPINGAAPQDALRCVDGYIRSYLYKLSPTGNAATPEANTKARKEAIALGICRAVMSANFELLPADINPQELAPPVLSVTFSETGVPAYTALVAAASENAALLTANLNLTVDELEVVKVLARSAQAIIPVQGLNLITEGHHYLSDKAKQSYKAFLAVERQVWMSESFKTWIATDEKDLRDIIWHKAGHPVAVSLKEAAATSLEVKANLEAAKMGSAAARLPALESDLRAADTYLKLAQAIDAVWSTMGGRVDYESIRFRVAMIRKLPRTTEEFAAPMTMGEGVEVTSRAAAVNVLKSTVMKNSAKAAVLYGFYCTMLEMGATDMTAAATDTLRTAHSLKKLKANDLASYTLGSELYRDYRAMRAAARRSGERKMPEMVLEG
;
A
#
# COMPACT_ATOMS: atom_id res chain seq x y z
N MET A 1 -19.40 -0.11 -27.89
CA MET A 1 -19.49 -0.88 -26.63
C MET A 1 -19.35 0.12 -25.49
N ALA A 2 -20.30 0.14 -24.55
CA ALA A 2 -20.44 1.21 -23.56
C ALA A 2 -19.29 1.19 -22.55
N ALA A 3 -18.62 2.34 -22.39
CA ALA A 3 -17.60 2.55 -21.37
C ALA A 3 -18.23 2.52 -19.95
N PRO A 4 -17.51 2.03 -18.92
CA PRO A 4 -17.95 2.17 -17.55
C PRO A 4 -18.00 3.66 -17.18
N ALA A 5 -19.14 4.11 -16.67
CA ALA A 5 -19.31 5.48 -16.21
C ALA A 5 -18.34 5.76 -15.04
N PRO A 6 -17.68 6.94 -14.99
CA PRO A 6 -16.91 7.33 -13.82
C PRO A 6 -17.83 7.42 -12.61
N ARG A 7 -17.48 6.73 -11.51
CA ARG A 7 -18.16 6.92 -10.22
C ARG A 7 -17.98 8.37 -9.80
N ALA A 8 -19.10 9.06 -9.63
CA ALA A 8 -19.15 10.38 -9.04
C ALA A 8 -18.44 10.36 -7.67
N THR A 9 -17.52 11.30 -7.51
CA THR A 9 -16.98 11.75 -6.24
C THR A 9 -18.11 12.42 -5.45
N ASP A 10 -18.94 11.62 -4.79
CA ASP A 10 -19.88 12.14 -3.81
C ASP A 10 -19.20 12.05 -2.44
N ALA A 11 -18.89 13.23 -1.91
CA ALA A 11 -18.34 13.46 -0.60
C ALA A 11 -19.20 12.80 0.51
N ALA A 12 -18.50 12.36 1.56
CA ALA A 12 -19.08 12.16 2.88
C ALA A 12 -19.94 13.38 3.27
N GLY A 13 -21.24 13.17 3.51
CA GLY A 13 -22.10 14.25 3.99
C GLY A 13 -23.61 14.11 3.78
N THR A 14 -24.09 13.13 3.01
CA THR A 14 -25.54 12.89 2.88
C THR A 14 -25.84 11.42 3.14
N SER A 15 -26.66 11.17 4.17
CA SER A 15 -27.18 9.85 4.53
C SER A 15 -27.83 9.18 3.32
N ARG A 16 -27.11 8.25 2.71
CA ARG A 16 -27.77 7.21 1.92
C ARG A 16 -28.44 6.30 2.94
N GLY A 17 -29.75 6.11 2.80
CA GLY A 17 -30.58 5.33 3.70
C GLY A 17 -30.13 3.87 3.85
N PRO A 18 -30.92 3.02 4.53
CA PRO A 18 -30.60 1.61 4.67
C PRO A 18 -30.27 0.98 3.32
N MET A 19 -29.27 0.10 3.29
CA MET A 19 -28.89 -0.69 2.12
C MET A 19 -30.15 -1.38 1.55
N GLU A 20 -30.56 -1.03 0.33
CA GLU A 20 -31.63 -1.75 -0.39
C GLU A 20 -31.22 -3.18 -0.72
N THR A 21 -29.91 -3.47 -0.74
CA THR A 21 -29.36 -4.82 -0.93
C THR A 21 -28.67 -5.28 0.34
N ALA A 22 -29.34 -6.18 1.08
CA ALA A 22 -28.71 -6.94 2.16
C ALA A 22 -27.50 -7.73 1.63
N TRP A 23 -26.70 -8.30 2.54
CA TRP A 23 -25.74 -9.37 2.23
C TRP A 23 -26.51 -10.64 1.81
N VAL A 24 -27.28 -10.55 0.72
CA VAL A 24 -27.98 -11.66 0.12
C VAL A 24 -26.94 -12.44 -0.66
N SER A 25 -26.33 -13.39 0.02
CA SER A 25 -25.84 -14.54 -0.70
C SER A 25 -27.09 -15.23 -1.27
N ASN A 26 -27.13 -15.51 -2.57
CA ASN A 26 -28.21 -16.29 -3.19
C ASN A 26 -28.15 -17.76 -2.74
N PHE A 27 -28.14 -18.02 -1.44
CA PHE A 27 -28.33 -19.34 -0.88
C PHE A 27 -29.79 -19.48 -0.51
N THR A 28 -30.57 -19.97 -1.48
CA THR A 28 -31.71 -20.82 -1.15
C THR A 28 -31.16 -21.97 -0.28
N PRO A 29 -31.76 -22.29 0.87
CA PRO A 29 -31.42 -23.52 1.59
C PRO A 29 -31.55 -24.67 0.60
N LEU A 30 -30.49 -25.47 0.44
CA LEU A 30 -30.57 -26.68 -0.38
C LEU A 30 -31.68 -27.56 0.21
N ALA A 31 -32.83 -27.58 -0.45
CA ALA A 31 -33.81 -28.62 -0.25
C ALA A 31 -33.09 -29.95 -0.49
N GLN A 32 -33.22 -30.87 0.47
CA GLN A 32 -32.66 -32.22 0.33
C GLN A 32 -33.16 -32.85 -0.97
N GLY A 33 -32.23 -33.18 -1.87
CA GLY A 33 -32.50 -34.05 -3.02
C GLY A 33 -32.55 -33.42 -4.42
N VAL A 34 -32.12 -32.17 -4.63
CA VAL A 34 -32.05 -31.60 -5.99
C VAL A 34 -30.59 -31.58 -6.48
N ALA A 35 -30.32 -32.26 -7.59
CA ALA A 35 -29.02 -32.23 -8.26
C ALA A 35 -28.65 -30.79 -8.63
N PRO A 36 -27.40 -30.34 -8.40
CA PRO A 36 -27.01 -28.96 -8.60
C PRO A 36 -27.22 -28.56 -10.06
N ALA A 37 -27.94 -27.45 -10.26
CA ALA A 37 -28.08 -26.82 -11.56
C ALA A 37 -26.70 -26.41 -12.07
N THR A 38 -26.31 -26.97 -13.22
CA THR A 38 -25.12 -26.58 -13.97
C THR A 38 -25.29 -25.16 -14.49
N VAL A 39 -24.66 -24.19 -13.82
CA VAL A 39 -24.42 -22.86 -14.39
C VAL A 39 -23.36 -23.01 -15.49
N PRO A 40 -23.55 -22.46 -16.70
CA PRO A 40 -22.53 -22.54 -17.75
C PRO A 40 -21.29 -21.76 -17.31
N TYR A 41 -20.18 -22.49 -17.20
CA TYR A 41 -18.88 -22.01 -16.77
C TYR A 41 -18.15 -21.42 -17.98
N GLU A 42 -18.00 -20.09 -18.08
CA GLU A 42 -16.96 -19.50 -18.92
C GLU A 42 -15.62 -19.78 -18.25
N ARG A 43 -14.90 -20.77 -18.81
CA ARG A 43 -13.65 -21.31 -18.26
C ARG A 43 -12.55 -20.26 -18.22
N ILE A 44 -12.17 -19.84 -17.01
CA ILE A 44 -10.74 -19.87 -16.65
C ILE A 44 -10.33 -21.34 -16.76
N GLY A 45 -9.30 -21.60 -17.59
CA GLY A 45 -8.87 -22.92 -18.05
C GLY A 45 -9.10 -24.04 -17.04
N VAL A 46 -9.94 -24.99 -17.45
CA VAL A 46 -10.01 -26.29 -16.79
C VAL A 46 -8.63 -26.94 -16.92
N MET A 47 -8.04 -27.34 -15.79
CA MET A 47 -6.80 -28.13 -15.72
C MET A 47 -7.02 -29.55 -16.28
N VAL A 48 -7.32 -29.66 -17.57
CA VAL A 48 -7.39 -30.92 -18.29
C VAL A 48 -6.50 -30.72 -19.51
N ASP A 49 -5.49 -31.60 -19.65
CA ASP A 49 -4.30 -31.51 -20.51
C ASP A 49 -3.07 -30.77 -19.95
N LEU A 50 -2.68 -31.07 -18.70
CA LEU A 50 -1.30 -30.83 -18.26
C LEU A 50 -0.35 -31.74 -19.06
N LYS A 51 0.33 -31.21 -20.08
CA LYS A 51 1.52 -31.84 -20.64
C LYS A 51 2.57 -31.96 -19.52
N ALA A 52 3.17 -33.14 -19.35
CA ALA A 52 4.26 -33.33 -18.42
C ALA A 52 5.40 -32.35 -18.74
N TYR A 53 5.82 -31.56 -17.74
CA TYR A 53 6.91 -30.61 -17.90
C TYR A 53 8.23 -31.38 -18.13
N SER A 54 9.04 -30.93 -19.09
CA SER A 54 10.39 -31.46 -19.33
C SER A 54 11.37 -30.30 -19.37
N LEU A 55 12.17 -30.13 -18.30
CA LEU A 55 13.27 -29.14 -18.24
C LEU A 55 14.35 -29.34 -19.29
N ARG A 56 14.32 -30.45 -20.04
CA ARG A 56 15.40 -30.79 -20.96
C ARG A 56 15.30 -30.07 -22.30
N ASN A 57 14.10 -29.62 -22.72
CA ASN A 57 13.86 -29.18 -24.11
C ASN A 57 12.98 -27.93 -24.30
N GLY A 58 12.61 -27.17 -23.25
CA GLY A 58 11.77 -25.97 -23.39
C GLY A 58 12.56 -24.67 -23.43
N THR A 59 12.15 -23.71 -24.27
CA THR A 59 12.68 -22.33 -24.24
C THR A 59 11.95 -21.49 -23.18
N PRO A 60 12.58 -20.46 -22.58
CA PRO A 60 11.93 -19.61 -21.55
C PRO A 60 10.60 -18.98 -21.99
N ASP A 61 10.42 -18.79 -23.30
CA ASP A 61 9.22 -18.20 -23.91
C ASP A 61 8.03 -19.18 -23.95
N GLU A 62 8.26 -20.48 -23.74
CA GLU A 62 7.21 -21.53 -23.64
C GLU A 62 6.74 -21.75 -22.19
N ILE A 63 7.29 -21.00 -21.24
CA ILE A 63 6.84 -21.00 -19.84
C ILE A 63 5.57 -20.14 -19.78
N GLU A 64 4.40 -20.76 -19.92
CA GLU A 64 3.16 -20.12 -19.46
C GLU A 64 3.31 -19.84 -17.96
N PRO A 65 3.23 -18.56 -17.53
CA PRO A 65 3.21 -18.25 -16.11
C PRO A 65 1.89 -18.76 -15.54
N TYR A 66 1.94 -19.95 -14.92
CA TYR A 66 0.89 -20.36 -14.00
C TYR A 66 0.84 -19.33 -12.88
N LEU A 67 -0.05 -18.35 -13.01
CA LEU A 67 -0.42 -17.41 -11.95
C LEU A 67 -1.17 -18.20 -10.87
N LEU A 68 -0.42 -18.99 -10.10
CA LEU A 68 -0.81 -19.43 -8.77
C LEU A 68 -0.79 -18.19 -7.88
N THR A 69 -1.80 -17.33 -7.98
CA THR A 69 -2.12 -16.41 -6.88
C THR A 69 -2.56 -17.29 -5.73
N ALA A 70 -1.61 -17.63 -4.84
CA ALA A 70 -1.89 -18.47 -3.68
C ALA A 70 -2.90 -17.74 -2.78
N ALA A 71 -4.17 -18.11 -2.90
CA ALA A 71 -5.23 -17.63 -2.01
C ALA A 71 -4.84 -17.91 -0.55
N ILE A 72 -5.20 -17.03 0.37
CA ILE A 72 -4.95 -17.29 1.80
C ILE A 72 -5.74 -18.52 2.26
N ALA A 73 -5.20 -19.23 3.25
CA ALA A 73 -5.87 -20.38 3.84
C ALA A 73 -7.31 -20.02 4.29
N ALA A 74 -8.25 -20.93 4.05
CA ALA A 74 -9.68 -20.70 4.26
C ALA A 74 -10.04 -20.20 5.66
N LYS A 75 -9.31 -20.66 6.69
CA LYS A 75 -9.46 -20.20 8.08
C LYS A 75 -9.27 -18.67 8.25
N TYR A 76 -8.55 -18.03 7.33
CA TYR A 76 -8.31 -16.59 7.30
C TYR A 76 -9.21 -15.83 6.31
N HIS A 77 -10.09 -16.47 5.54
CA HIS A 77 -11.04 -15.74 4.67
C HIS A 77 -11.88 -14.73 5.47
N TRP A 78 -12.28 -13.65 4.82
CA TRP A 78 -13.09 -12.58 5.39
C TRP A 78 -14.46 -13.11 5.81
N VAL A 79 -14.84 -12.92 7.07
CA VAL A 79 -16.15 -13.31 7.60
C VAL A 79 -16.96 -12.03 7.84
N PRO A 80 -17.94 -11.71 6.99
CA PRO A 80 -18.80 -10.56 7.21
C PRO A 80 -19.83 -10.85 8.31
N ILE A 81 -20.41 -9.79 8.88
CA ILE A 81 -21.59 -9.89 9.76
C ILE A 81 -22.80 -9.53 8.91
N ASN A 82 -23.74 -10.48 8.75
CA ASN A 82 -24.94 -10.23 7.98
C ASN A 82 -25.78 -9.11 8.62
N GLY A 83 -26.29 -8.18 7.83
CA GLY A 83 -27.05 -7.03 8.31
C GLY A 83 -26.22 -5.88 8.89
N ALA A 84 -24.89 -6.00 8.99
CA ALA A 84 -24.02 -4.89 9.35
C ALA A 84 -23.69 -4.07 8.10
N ALA A 85 -24.01 -2.77 8.12
CA ALA A 85 -23.48 -1.83 7.15
C ALA A 85 -22.02 -1.48 7.49
N PRO A 86 -21.19 -1.08 6.51
CA PRO A 86 -19.78 -0.79 6.75
C PRO A 86 -19.54 0.22 7.88
N GLN A 87 -20.33 1.30 7.93
CA GLN A 87 -20.26 2.33 8.98
C GLN A 87 -20.54 1.82 10.39
N ASP A 88 -21.31 0.74 10.53
CA ASP A 88 -21.64 0.12 11.82
C ASP A 88 -20.60 -0.92 12.25
N ALA A 89 -19.61 -1.25 11.41
CA ALA A 89 -18.65 -2.31 11.68
C ALA A 89 -17.87 -2.10 12.99
N LEU A 90 -17.55 -0.86 13.36
CA LEU A 90 -16.90 -0.53 14.64
C LEU A 90 -17.77 -0.84 15.86
N ARG A 91 -19.09 -0.75 15.72
CA ARG A 91 -20.04 -1.13 16.77
C ARG A 91 -20.11 -2.64 16.92
N CYS A 92 -19.73 -3.37 15.87
CA CYS A 92 -19.78 -4.82 15.81
C CYS A 92 -18.44 -5.53 16.01
N VAL A 93 -17.45 -4.85 16.61
CA VAL A 93 -16.11 -5.42 16.84
C VAL A 93 -16.18 -6.75 17.59
N ASP A 94 -17.05 -6.88 18.60
CA ASP A 94 -17.20 -8.12 19.35
C ASP A 94 -17.77 -9.25 18.49
N GLY A 95 -18.77 -8.97 17.64
CA GLY A 95 -19.29 -9.91 16.65
C GLY A 95 -18.22 -10.38 15.66
N TYR A 96 -17.34 -9.49 15.22
CA TYR A 96 -16.21 -9.85 14.35
C TYR A 96 -15.23 -10.77 15.09
N ILE A 97 -14.88 -10.47 16.35
CA ILE A 97 -14.00 -11.33 17.16
C ILE A 97 -14.63 -12.71 17.37
N ARG A 98 -15.92 -12.78 17.73
CA ARG A 98 -16.65 -14.06 17.89
C ARG A 98 -16.66 -14.89 16.61
N SER A 99 -16.85 -14.24 15.47
CA SER A 99 -16.83 -14.91 14.15
C SER A 99 -15.49 -15.56 13.86
N TYR A 100 -14.37 -14.91 14.20
CA TYR A 100 -13.04 -15.52 14.06
C TYR A 100 -12.71 -16.52 15.16
N LEU A 101 -13.21 -16.36 16.39
CA LEU A 101 -13.08 -17.40 17.42
C LEU A 101 -13.72 -18.69 16.93
N TYR A 102 -14.97 -18.64 16.45
CA TYR A 102 -15.65 -19.78 15.85
C TYR A 102 -14.84 -20.43 14.72
N LYS A 103 -14.29 -19.61 13.81
CA LYS A 103 -13.62 -20.09 12.59
C LYS A 103 -12.21 -20.62 12.82
N LEU A 104 -11.48 -20.06 13.79
CA LEU A 104 -10.10 -20.44 14.10
C LEU A 104 -10.02 -21.53 15.17
N SER A 105 -11.09 -21.74 15.92
CA SER A 105 -11.18 -22.85 16.88
C SER A 105 -10.99 -24.19 16.17
N PRO A 106 -10.08 -25.05 16.66
CA PRO A 106 -9.87 -26.37 16.08
C PRO A 106 -11.15 -27.21 16.09
N THR A 107 -11.32 -28.05 15.07
CA THR A 107 -12.41 -29.03 14.97
C THR A 107 -11.91 -30.42 15.35
N GLY A 108 -12.71 -31.19 16.08
CA GLY A 108 -12.45 -32.57 16.46
C GLY A 108 -11.79 -32.72 17.83
N ASN A 109 -10.46 -32.82 17.88
CA ASN A 109 -9.74 -33.13 19.12
C ASN A 109 -9.65 -31.93 20.06
N ALA A 110 -9.63 -32.19 21.38
CA ALA A 110 -9.43 -31.18 22.41
C ALA A 110 -8.14 -30.39 22.13
N ALA A 111 -8.30 -29.15 21.70
CA ALA A 111 -7.20 -28.25 21.41
C ALA A 111 -6.37 -27.99 22.69
N THR A 112 -5.04 -27.94 22.55
CA THR A 112 -4.18 -27.62 23.69
C THR A 112 -4.45 -26.20 24.19
N PRO A 113 -4.19 -25.89 25.48
CA PRO A 113 -4.33 -24.54 26.01
C PRO A 113 -3.56 -23.48 25.20
N GLU A 114 -2.39 -23.84 24.67
CA GLU A 114 -1.55 -22.98 23.83
C GLU A 114 -2.22 -22.70 22.48
N ALA A 115 -2.77 -23.74 21.84
CA ALA A 115 -3.49 -23.59 20.57
C ALA A 115 -4.73 -22.69 20.73
N ASN A 116 -5.48 -22.85 21.83
CA ASN A 116 -6.62 -22.00 22.16
C ASN A 116 -6.21 -20.55 22.42
N THR A 117 -5.11 -20.35 23.16
CA THR A 117 -4.56 -19.02 23.43
C THR A 117 -4.17 -18.33 22.14
N LYS A 118 -3.46 -19.03 21.24
CA LYS A 118 -3.07 -18.50 19.94
C LYS A 118 -4.29 -18.17 19.06
N ALA A 119 -5.25 -19.08 18.95
CA ALA A 119 -6.47 -18.87 18.18
C ALA A 119 -7.26 -17.64 18.68
N ARG A 120 -7.31 -17.44 20.01
CA ARG A 120 -7.90 -16.24 20.61
C ARG A 120 -7.18 -14.97 20.19
N LYS A 121 -5.84 -14.95 20.23
CA LYS A 121 -5.07 -13.77 19.81
C LYS A 121 -5.27 -13.46 18.33
N GLU A 122 -5.24 -14.48 17.47
CA GLU A 122 -5.50 -14.35 16.03
C GLU A 122 -6.92 -13.83 15.76
N ALA A 123 -7.93 -14.32 16.49
CA ALA A 123 -9.31 -13.88 16.35
C ALA A 123 -9.51 -12.42 16.77
N ILE A 124 -8.90 -12.00 17.87
CA ILE A 124 -8.89 -10.59 18.32
C ILE A 124 -8.24 -9.70 17.25
N ALA A 125 -7.05 -10.09 16.75
CA ALA A 125 -6.33 -9.35 15.73
C ALA A 125 -7.15 -9.19 14.43
N LEU A 126 -7.65 -10.29 13.87
CA LEU A 126 -8.45 -10.27 12.64
C LEU A 126 -9.76 -9.52 12.83
N GLY A 127 -10.50 -9.79 13.92
CA GLY A 127 -11.80 -9.20 14.16
C GLY A 127 -11.74 -7.69 14.23
N ILE A 128 -10.81 -7.15 15.02
CA ILE A 128 -10.64 -5.71 15.20
C ILE A 128 -10.14 -5.06 13.93
N CYS A 129 -9.11 -5.62 13.29
CA CYS A 129 -8.56 -5.00 12.09
C CYS A 129 -9.59 -4.95 10.96
N ARG A 130 -10.36 -6.02 10.79
CA ARG A 130 -11.39 -6.09 9.73
C ARG A 130 -12.58 -5.19 10.03
N ALA A 131 -13.03 -5.10 11.28
CA ALA A 131 -14.08 -4.16 11.68
C ALA A 131 -13.67 -2.70 11.39
N VAL A 132 -12.43 -2.33 11.75
CA VAL A 132 -11.92 -0.96 11.54
C VAL A 132 -11.72 -0.67 10.06
N MET A 133 -11.18 -1.62 9.28
CA MET A 133 -11.03 -1.45 7.84
C MET A 133 -12.40 -1.34 7.15
N SER A 134 -13.39 -2.16 7.54
CA SER A 134 -14.76 -2.05 7.02
C SER A 134 -15.33 -0.66 7.21
N ALA A 135 -15.20 -0.09 8.42
CA ALA A 135 -15.75 1.23 8.71
C ALA A 135 -14.98 2.36 8.04
N ASN A 136 -13.64 2.34 8.13
CA ASN A 136 -12.83 3.47 7.66
C ASN A 136 -12.74 3.56 6.13
N PHE A 137 -12.91 2.44 5.43
CA PHE A 137 -12.85 2.38 3.97
C PHE A 137 -14.19 1.97 3.35
N GLU A 138 -15.25 1.94 4.15
CA GLU A 138 -16.62 1.59 3.76
C GLU A 138 -16.70 0.31 2.90
N LEU A 139 -15.96 -0.74 3.30
CA LEU A 139 -15.77 -1.94 2.48
C LEU A 139 -17.09 -2.63 2.17
N LEU A 140 -17.37 -2.80 0.88
CA LEU A 140 -18.50 -3.53 0.34
C LEU A 140 -18.10 -4.96 -0.04
N PRO A 141 -19.08 -5.87 -0.24
CA PRO A 141 -18.78 -7.22 -0.72
C PRO A 141 -17.93 -7.25 -2.00
N ALA A 142 -18.12 -6.28 -2.91
CA ALA A 142 -17.38 -6.16 -4.16
C ALA A 142 -15.90 -5.75 -3.96
N ASP A 143 -15.53 -5.21 -2.80
CA ASP A 143 -14.16 -4.82 -2.47
C ASP A 143 -13.36 -5.99 -1.87
N ILE A 144 -14.00 -7.14 -1.66
CA ILE A 144 -13.38 -8.36 -1.15
C ILE A 144 -13.29 -9.39 -2.28
N ASN A 145 -12.15 -10.06 -2.41
CA ASN A 145 -11.99 -11.18 -3.34
C ASN A 145 -13.03 -12.27 -2.98
N PRO A 146 -13.95 -12.63 -3.89
CA PRO A 146 -15.00 -13.61 -3.61
C PRO A 146 -14.46 -14.99 -3.18
N GLN A 147 -13.26 -15.37 -3.64
CA GLN A 147 -12.62 -16.64 -3.26
C GLN A 147 -12.06 -16.63 -1.83
N GLU A 148 -11.91 -15.43 -1.25
CA GLU A 148 -11.42 -15.23 0.12
C GLU A 148 -12.50 -14.63 1.02
N LEU A 149 -13.77 -14.74 0.61
CA LEU A 149 -14.96 -14.38 1.39
C LEU A 149 -15.60 -15.67 1.91
N ALA A 150 -15.74 -15.77 3.23
CA ALA A 150 -16.44 -16.86 3.88
C ALA A 150 -17.92 -16.48 4.12
N PRO A 151 -18.81 -17.49 4.22
CA PRO A 151 -20.18 -17.25 4.63
C PRO A 151 -20.25 -16.54 6.00
N PRO A 152 -21.22 -15.62 6.20
CA PRO A 152 -21.45 -15.02 7.51
C PRO A 152 -21.91 -16.09 8.51
N VAL A 153 -21.38 -16.03 9.72
CA VAL A 153 -21.77 -16.92 10.84
C VAL A 153 -22.65 -16.21 11.88
N LEU A 154 -22.73 -14.89 11.79
CA LEU A 154 -23.58 -14.03 12.61
C LEU A 154 -24.40 -13.11 11.70
N SER A 155 -25.62 -12.83 12.14
CA SER A 155 -26.38 -11.65 11.73
C SER A 155 -26.49 -10.68 12.90
N VAL A 156 -26.64 -9.40 12.58
CA VAL A 156 -26.85 -8.34 13.56
C VAL A 156 -28.16 -7.61 13.29
N THR A 157 -28.83 -7.26 14.38
CA THR A 157 -29.87 -6.24 14.41
C THR A 157 -29.47 -5.18 15.42
N PHE A 158 -29.89 -3.94 15.22
CA PHE A 158 -29.57 -2.85 16.13
C PHE A 158 -30.82 -2.47 16.92
N SER A 159 -30.68 -2.30 18.23
CA SER A 159 -31.75 -1.70 19.05
C SER A 159 -31.99 -0.24 18.65
N GLU A 160 -33.03 0.41 19.19
CA GLU A 160 -33.25 1.85 19.02
C GLU A 160 -32.08 2.70 19.56
N THR A 161 -31.41 2.22 20.61
CA THR A 161 -30.16 2.79 21.15
C THR A 161 -28.92 2.39 20.35
N GLY A 162 -29.12 1.55 19.33
CA GLY A 162 -28.12 1.06 18.40
C GLY A 162 -27.06 0.15 19.02
N VAL A 163 -27.44 -0.58 20.06
CA VAL A 163 -26.66 -1.69 20.59
C VAL A 163 -26.83 -2.89 19.64
N PRO A 164 -25.74 -3.55 19.22
CA PRO A 164 -25.85 -4.72 18.36
C PRO A 164 -26.41 -5.92 19.12
N ALA A 165 -27.37 -6.61 18.52
CA ALA A 165 -27.91 -7.88 18.97
C ALA A 165 -27.65 -8.94 17.89
N TYR A 166 -26.93 -10.00 18.26
CA TYR A 166 -26.48 -11.02 17.33
C TYR A 166 -27.38 -12.26 17.31
N THR A 167 -27.58 -12.80 16.11
CA THR A 167 -28.19 -14.12 15.91
C THR A 167 -27.22 -15.01 15.13
N ALA A 168 -26.92 -16.20 15.66
CA ALA A 168 -26.05 -17.17 15.00
C ALA A 168 -26.73 -17.74 13.74
N LEU A 169 -25.97 -17.82 12.65
CA LEU A 169 -26.43 -18.35 11.35
C LEU A 169 -25.93 -19.79 11.09
N VAL A 170 -25.39 -20.43 12.12
CA VAL A 170 -24.94 -21.83 12.08
C VAL A 170 -25.87 -22.68 12.94
N ALA A 171 -25.94 -23.98 12.65
CA ALA A 171 -26.76 -24.88 13.45
C ALA A 171 -26.26 -24.92 14.90
N ALA A 172 -27.18 -24.97 15.87
CA ALA A 172 -26.80 -25.02 17.28
C ALA A 172 -25.96 -26.26 17.64
N ALA A 173 -26.12 -27.35 16.89
CA ALA A 173 -25.32 -28.58 17.03
C ALA A 173 -23.94 -28.49 16.36
N SER A 174 -23.64 -27.42 15.62
CA SER A 174 -22.32 -27.22 15.03
C SER A 174 -21.26 -27.08 16.12
N GLU A 175 -20.11 -27.69 15.89
CA GLU A 175 -18.96 -27.54 16.76
C GLU A 175 -18.62 -26.05 16.95
N ASN A 176 -18.27 -25.66 18.17
CA ASN A 176 -17.95 -24.27 18.54
C ASN A 176 -19.09 -23.25 18.39
N ALA A 177 -20.34 -23.65 18.06
CA ALA A 177 -21.47 -22.71 17.91
C ALA A 177 -21.74 -21.86 19.16
N ALA A 178 -21.43 -22.40 20.35
CA ALA A 178 -21.53 -21.67 21.62
C ALA A 178 -20.65 -20.41 21.68
N LEU A 179 -19.54 -20.35 20.93
CA LEU A 179 -18.66 -19.16 20.89
C LEU A 179 -19.34 -17.95 20.24
N LEU A 180 -20.32 -18.17 19.37
CA LEU A 180 -21.04 -17.11 18.68
C LEU A 180 -22.03 -16.39 19.59
N THR A 181 -22.57 -17.08 20.59
CA THR A 181 -23.56 -16.57 21.53
C THR A 181 -22.98 -16.24 22.91
N ALA A 182 -21.79 -16.75 23.23
CA ALA A 182 -21.09 -16.44 24.46
C ALA A 182 -20.73 -14.94 24.60
N ASN A 183 -20.78 -14.43 25.83
CA ASN A 183 -20.31 -13.08 26.14
C ASN A 183 -18.81 -12.98 25.88
N LEU A 184 -18.40 -11.97 25.08
CA LEU A 184 -16.99 -11.71 24.84
C LEU A 184 -16.37 -11.01 26.06
N ASN A 185 -15.74 -11.79 26.93
CA ASN A 185 -14.99 -11.27 28.07
C ASN A 185 -13.55 -10.98 27.64
N LEU A 186 -13.24 -9.73 27.34
CA LEU A 186 -11.85 -9.27 27.11
C LEU A 186 -11.18 -8.95 28.45
N THR A 187 -9.92 -9.34 28.61
CA THR A 187 -9.12 -8.94 29.77
C THR A 187 -8.76 -7.44 29.70
N VAL A 188 -8.29 -6.88 30.80
CA VAL A 188 -7.81 -5.48 30.85
C VAL A 188 -6.68 -5.27 29.82
N ASP A 189 -5.75 -6.22 29.70
CA ASP A 189 -4.68 -6.14 28.71
C ASP A 189 -5.22 -6.25 27.27
N GLU A 190 -6.21 -7.10 27.02
CA GLU A 190 -6.83 -7.22 25.70
C GLU A 190 -7.58 -5.95 25.29
N LEU A 191 -8.15 -5.21 26.24
CA LEU A 191 -8.76 -3.90 25.97
C LEU A 191 -7.71 -2.86 25.54
N GLU A 192 -6.50 -2.90 26.09
CA GLU A 192 -5.39 -2.06 25.62
C GLU A 192 -4.88 -2.52 24.24
N VAL A 193 -4.83 -3.83 24.00
CA VAL A 193 -4.50 -4.42 22.69
C VAL A 193 -5.48 -3.96 21.62
N VAL A 194 -6.78 -3.85 21.94
CA VAL A 194 -7.80 -3.37 21.01
C VAL A 194 -7.47 -1.99 20.46
N LYS A 195 -7.03 -1.05 21.32
CA LYS A 195 -6.65 0.30 20.90
C LYS A 195 -5.48 0.29 19.93
N VAL A 196 -4.47 -0.54 20.20
CA VAL A 196 -3.27 -0.67 19.34
C VAL A 196 -3.63 -1.29 17.99
N LEU A 197 -4.45 -2.35 17.98
CA LEU A 197 -4.93 -2.99 16.76
C LEU A 197 -5.80 -2.05 15.93
N ALA A 198 -6.70 -1.29 16.57
CA ALA A 198 -7.55 -0.35 15.86
C ALA A 198 -6.74 0.76 15.17
N ARG A 199 -5.68 1.27 15.83
CA ARG A 199 -4.76 2.23 15.19
C ARG A 199 -3.94 1.59 14.09
N SER A 200 -3.46 0.36 14.29
CA SER A 200 -2.74 -0.41 13.28
C SER A 200 -3.57 -0.59 12.01
N ALA A 201 -4.86 -0.91 12.17
CA ALA A 201 -5.79 -1.21 11.09
C ALA A 201 -5.99 -0.06 10.10
N GLN A 202 -5.90 1.19 10.57
CA GLN A 202 -5.98 2.38 9.71
C GLN A 202 -4.89 2.41 8.64
N ALA A 203 -3.73 1.84 8.93
CA ALA A 203 -2.59 1.83 8.02
C ALA A 203 -2.54 0.61 7.09
N ILE A 204 -3.31 -0.46 7.36
CA ILE A 204 -3.18 -1.74 6.64
C ILE A 204 -3.40 -1.55 5.13
N ILE A 205 -4.61 -1.16 4.72
CA ILE A 205 -4.97 -0.98 3.30
C ILE A 205 -4.03 -0.01 2.57
N PRO A 206 -3.80 1.22 3.05
CA PRO A 206 -2.96 2.18 2.31
C PRO A 206 -1.48 1.77 2.27
N VAL A 207 -0.93 1.15 3.32
CA VAL A 207 0.48 0.70 3.30
C VAL A 207 0.63 -0.58 2.47
N GLN A 208 -0.35 -1.48 2.49
CA GLN A 208 -0.38 -2.60 1.55
C GLN A 208 -0.42 -2.11 0.09
N GLY A 209 -1.24 -1.11 -0.21
CA GLY A 209 -1.31 -0.47 -1.53
C GLY A 209 -0.02 0.22 -1.94
N LEU A 210 0.63 0.95 -1.03
CA LEU A 210 1.96 1.50 -1.24
C LEU A 210 2.95 0.41 -1.67
N ASN A 211 2.97 -0.71 -0.96
CA ASN A 211 3.91 -1.79 -1.24
C ASN A 211 3.61 -2.51 -2.57
N LEU A 212 2.33 -2.68 -2.93
CA LEU A 212 1.92 -3.15 -4.25
C LEU A 212 2.47 -2.23 -5.35
N ILE A 213 2.35 -0.92 -5.17
CA ILE A 213 2.83 0.08 -6.12
C ILE A 213 4.37 0.10 -6.23
N THR A 214 5.09 -0.13 -5.13
CA THR A 214 6.56 0.03 -5.10
C THR A 214 7.35 -1.27 -5.30
N GLU A 215 6.80 -2.40 -4.86
CA GLU A 215 7.48 -3.72 -4.84
C GLU A 215 6.64 -4.85 -5.48
N GLY A 216 5.39 -4.62 -5.88
CA GLY A 216 4.52 -5.66 -6.45
C GLY A 216 3.96 -6.65 -5.42
N HIS A 217 4.15 -6.41 -4.13
CA HIS A 217 3.67 -7.27 -3.03
C HIS A 217 3.05 -6.41 -1.93
N HIS A 218 1.89 -6.79 -1.38
CA HIS A 218 1.27 -6.01 -0.28
C HIS A 218 2.05 -6.10 1.04
N TYR A 219 2.66 -7.24 1.35
CA TYR A 219 3.48 -7.46 2.55
C TYR A 219 4.41 -8.66 2.40
N LEU A 220 5.66 -8.50 2.84
CA LEU A 220 6.62 -9.59 3.02
C LEU A 220 7.17 -9.53 4.44
N SER A 221 7.20 -10.65 5.14
CA SER A 221 7.72 -10.74 6.52
C SER A 221 9.25 -10.65 6.63
N ASP A 222 9.95 -10.51 5.50
CA ASP A 222 11.39 -10.41 5.43
C ASP A 222 11.86 -8.99 5.78
N LYS A 223 12.64 -8.88 6.86
CA LYS A 223 13.20 -7.62 7.38
C LYS A 223 14.04 -6.86 6.36
N ALA A 224 14.58 -7.54 5.35
CA ALA A 224 15.36 -6.91 4.28
C ALA A 224 14.49 -6.11 3.29
N LYS A 225 13.20 -6.45 3.15
CA LYS A 225 12.28 -5.87 2.15
C LYS A 225 11.75 -4.49 2.57
N GLN A 226 11.45 -3.60 1.62
CA GLN A 226 10.90 -2.28 1.96
C GLN A 226 9.47 -2.38 2.47
N SER A 227 8.69 -3.34 1.98
CA SER A 227 7.36 -3.65 2.49
C SER A 227 7.37 -3.88 4.00
N TYR A 228 8.30 -4.69 4.53
CA TYR A 228 8.48 -4.85 5.97
C TYR A 228 8.81 -3.52 6.67
N LYS A 229 9.76 -2.75 6.13
CA LYS A 229 10.19 -1.46 6.71
C LYS A 229 9.06 -0.43 6.74
N ALA A 230 8.12 -0.47 5.79
CA ALA A 230 6.96 0.40 5.78
C ALA A 230 6.05 0.11 6.98
N PHE A 231 5.74 -1.16 7.25
CA PHE A 231 4.96 -1.56 8.43
C PHE A 231 5.73 -1.38 9.74
N LEU A 232 7.03 -1.66 9.78
CA LEU A 232 7.85 -1.44 10.97
C LEU A 232 7.82 0.03 11.43
N ALA A 233 7.74 0.98 10.50
CA ALA A 233 7.60 2.40 10.86
C ALA A 233 6.26 2.69 11.55
N VAL A 234 5.19 2.00 11.16
CA VAL A 234 3.88 2.06 11.81
C VAL A 234 3.94 1.39 13.18
N GLU A 235 4.54 0.20 13.28
CA GLU A 235 4.76 -0.50 14.56
C GLU A 235 5.47 0.38 15.58
N ARG A 236 6.57 1.03 15.19
CA ARG A 236 7.32 1.95 16.06
C ARG A 236 6.50 3.14 16.54
N GLN A 237 5.42 3.48 15.84
CA GLN A 237 4.52 4.55 16.22
C GLN A 237 3.40 4.06 17.15
N VAL A 238 2.86 2.86 16.91
CA VAL A 238 1.61 2.40 17.56
C VAL A 238 1.78 1.26 18.55
N TRP A 239 2.82 0.43 18.43
CA TRP A 239 3.10 -0.73 19.31
C TRP A 239 3.95 -0.33 20.53
N MET A 240 3.57 0.77 21.17
CA MET A 240 4.34 1.35 22.27
C MET A 240 3.94 0.79 23.65
N SER A 241 2.69 0.34 23.80
CA SER A 241 2.12 -0.20 25.04
C SER A 241 2.84 -1.48 25.49
N GLU A 242 3.15 -1.56 26.78
CA GLU A 242 3.76 -2.76 27.37
C GLU A 242 2.80 -3.96 27.38
N SER A 243 1.50 -3.73 27.63
CA SER A 243 0.47 -4.78 27.52
C SER A 243 0.45 -5.37 26.11
N PHE A 244 0.55 -4.53 25.07
CA PHE A 244 0.59 -5.04 23.70
C PHE A 244 1.86 -5.84 23.41
N LYS A 245 3.03 -5.33 23.83
CA LYS A 245 4.32 -6.03 23.64
C LYS A 245 4.34 -7.38 24.34
N THR A 246 3.87 -7.44 25.59
CA THR A 246 3.76 -8.68 26.36
C THR A 246 2.79 -9.66 25.70
N TRP A 247 1.64 -9.15 25.24
CA TRP A 247 0.62 -9.97 24.57
C TRP A 247 1.13 -10.61 23.27
N ILE A 248 1.92 -9.89 22.48
CA ILE A 248 2.44 -10.38 21.19
C ILE A 248 3.75 -11.19 21.31
N ALA A 249 4.51 -11.06 22.40
CA ALA A 249 5.89 -11.56 22.52
C ALA A 249 6.08 -13.04 22.16
N THR A 250 5.19 -13.92 22.63
CA THR A 250 5.29 -15.38 22.39
C THR A 250 5.03 -15.76 20.93
N ASP A 251 4.24 -14.97 20.21
CA ASP A 251 3.72 -15.29 18.87
C ASP A 251 4.04 -14.18 17.86
N GLU A 252 5.10 -13.40 18.10
CA GLU A 252 5.27 -12.09 17.46
C GLU A 252 5.27 -12.15 15.94
N LYS A 253 6.00 -13.12 15.38
CA LYS A 253 6.09 -13.29 13.93
C LYS A 253 4.73 -13.62 13.31
N ASP A 254 3.99 -14.52 13.94
CA ASP A 254 2.71 -15.00 13.43
C ASP A 254 1.63 -13.92 13.57
N LEU A 255 1.55 -13.26 14.72
CA LEU A 255 0.61 -12.15 14.91
C LEU A 255 0.94 -10.95 14.03
N ARG A 256 2.22 -10.67 13.77
CA ARG A 256 2.61 -9.66 12.79
C ARG A 256 2.12 -10.01 11.39
N ASP A 257 2.27 -11.26 10.94
CA ASP A 257 1.69 -11.71 9.67
C ASP A 257 0.15 -11.61 9.69
N ILE A 258 -0.50 -11.99 10.78
CA ILE A 258 -1.96 -11.87 10.90
C ILE A 258 -2.43 -10.43 10.74
N ILE A 259 -1.80 -9.48 11.44
CA ILE A 259 -2.16 -8.07 11.44
C ILE A 259 -1.84 -7.42 10.09
N TRP A 260 -0.61 -7.55 9.58
CA TRP A 260 -0.18 -6.81 8.39
C TRP A 260 -0.46 -7.50 7.07
N HIS A 261 -0.65 -8.81 7.07
CA HIS A 261 -0.90 -9.60 5.87
C HIS A 261 -2.34 -10.11 5.85
N LYS A 262 -2.69 -11.03 6.75
CA LYS A 262 -3.94 -11.79 6.66
C LYS A 262 -5.18 -10.93 6.86
N ALA A 263 -5.13 -9.93 7.73
CA ALA A 263 -6.25 -9.03 7.96
C ALA A 263 -6.71 -8.34 6.66
N GLY A 264 -5.78 -7.76 5.90
CA GLY A 264 -6.06 -7.00 4.68
C GLY A 264 -5.97 -7.79 3.37
N HIS A 265 -5.45 -9.02 3.37
CA HIS A 265 -5.25 -9.79 2.12
C HIS A 265 -6.52 -9.90 1.26
N PRO A 266 -7.71 -10.26 1.80
CA PRO A 266 -8.92 -10.40 1.00
C PRO A 266 -9.39 -9.13 0.30
N VAL A 267 -8.95 -7.96 0.75
CA VAL A 267 -9.33 -6.68 0.13
C VAL A 267 -8.70 -6.58 -1.27
N ALA A 268 -9.49 -6.15 -2.24
CA ALA A 268 -9.09 -6.02 -3.64
C ALA A 268 -7.85 -5.13 -3.80
N VAL A 269 -6.95 -5.54 -4.70
CA VAL A 269 -5.72 -4.79 -5.03
C VAL A 269 -6.04 -3.38 -5.50
N SER A 270 -7.06 -3.22 -6.35
CA SER A 270 -7.50 -1.92 -6.87
C SER A 270 -7.88 -0.94 -5.76
N LEU A 271 -8.60 -1.39 -4.72
CA LEU A 271 -8.95 -0.56 -3.58
C LEU A 271 -7.70 -0.15 -2.78
N LYS A 272 -6.77 -1.08 -2.55
CA LYS A 272 -5.51 -0.79 -1.86
C LYS A 272 -4.69 0.27 -2.59
N GLU A 273 -4.55 0.13 -3.92
CA GLU A 273 -3.84 1.10 -4.75
C GLU A 273 -4.53 2.47 -4.79
N ALA A 274 -5.86 2.49 -4.85
CA ALA A 274 -6.65 3.72 -4.77
C ALA A 274 -6.45 4.42 -3.41
N ALA A 275 -6.53 3.68 -2.30
CA ALA A 275 -6.29 4.22 -0.97
C ALA A 275 -4.86 4.75 -0.80
N ALA A 276 -3.87 4.04 -1.35
CA ALA A 276 -2.47 4.46 -1.28
C ALA A 276 -2.19 5.73 -2.10
N THR A 277 -2.96 6.02 -3.13
CA THR A 277 -2.76 7.19 -4.00
C THR A 277 -3.67 8.37 -3.66
N SER A 278 -4.62 8.18 -2.75
CA SER A 278 -5.57 9.20 -2.33
C SER A 278 -4.94 10.24 -1.40
N LEU A 279 -5.10 11.52 -1.76
CA LEU A 279 -4.77 12.66 -0.90
C LEU A 279 -5.71 12.76 0.30
N GLU A 280 -6.96 12.33 0.15
CA GLU A 280 -7.94 12.30 1.23
C GLU A 280 -7.56 11.26 2.28
N VAL A 281 -7.19 10.04 1.86
CA VAL A 281 -6.70 9.00 2.79
C VAL A 281 -5.45 9.48 3.53
N LYS A 282 -4.55 10.20 2.85
CA LYS A 282 -3.42 10.86 3.51
C LYS A 282 -3.89 11.83 4.59
N ALA A 283 -4.78 12.77 4.26
CA ALA A 283 -5.28 13.76 5.21
C ALA A 283 -5.99 13.10 6.41
N ASN A 284 -6.77 12.05 6.17
CA ASN A 284 -7.43 11.27 7.22
C ASN A 284 -6.42 10.59 8.14
N LEU A 285 -5.34 10.02 7.61
CA LEU A 285 -4.25 9.45 8.41
C LEU A 285 -3.51 10.54 9.20
N GLU A 286 -3.30 11.73 8.64
CA GLU A 286 -2.69 12.86 9.37
C GLU A 286 -3.58 13.30 10.54
N ALA A 287 -4.89 13.45 10.30
CA ALA A 287 -5.89 13.78 11.31
C ALA A 287 -5.96 12.72 12.42
N ALA A 288 -5.87 11.45 12.06
CA ALA A 288 -5.81 10.33 12.99
C ALA A 288 -4.44 10.15 13.69
N LYS A 289 -3.51 11.09 13.47
CA LYS A 289 -2.15 11.07 14.01
C LYS A 289 -1.40 9.79 13.63
N MET A 290 -1.57 9.31 12.41
CA MET A 290 -0.87 8.16 11.79
C MET A 290 0.25 8.65 10.85
N GLY A 291 1.11 9.54 11.35
CA GLY A 291 2.15 10.21 10.57
C GLY A 291 3.12 9.26 9.86
N SER A 292 3.43 8.10 10.42
CA SER A 292 4.28 7.11 9.74
C SER A 292 3.65 6.57 8.46
N ALA A 293 2.35 6.29 8.45
CA ALA A 293 1.63 5.88 7.25
C ALA A 293 1.42 7.07 6.31
N ALA A 294 0.93 8.20 6.82
CA ALA A 294 0.63 9.40 6.04
C ALA A 294 1.83 9.95 5.25
N ALA A 295 3.02 9.97 5.87
CA ALA A 295 4.24 10.49 5.24
C ALA A 295 4.66 9.70 3.99
N ARG A 296 4.08 8.51 3.75
CA ARG A 296 4.36 7.67 2.58
C ARG A 296 3.34 7.85 1.46
N LEU A 297 2.28 8.63 1.71
CA LEU A 297 1.21 8.89 0.77
C LEU A 297 1.30 10.32 0.20
N PRO A 298 0.78 10.56 -1.02
CA PRO A 298 0.29 9.55 -1.97
C PRO A 298 1.45 8.70 -2.52
N ALA A 299 1.18 7.41 -2.72
CA ALA A 299 2.15 6.45 -3.22
C ALA A 299 2.49 6.74 -4.68
N LEU A 300 3.79 6.71 -4.98
CA LEU A 300 4.34 6.84 -6.32
C LEU A 300 5.22 5.62 -6.61
N GLU A 301 5.19 5.15 -7.85
CA GLU A 301 6.10 4.16 -8.39
C GLU A 301 7.55 4.61 -8.12
N SER A 302 8.45 3.65 -7.92
CA SER A 302 9.84 3.92 -7.54
C SER A 302 10.56 4.85 -8.53
N ASP A 303 10.36 4.64 -9.84
CA ASP A 303 10.97 5.44 -10.90
C ASP A 303 10.34 6.84 -11.01
N LEU A 304 9.03 6.95 -10.81
CA LEU A 304 8.34 8.24 -10.74
C LEU A 304 8.82 9.08 -9.55
N ARG A 305 9.01 8.42 -8.41
CA ARG A 305 9.57 9.05 -7.20
C ARG A 305 11.03 9.48 -7.39
N ALA A 306 11.84 8.66 -8.06
CA ALA A 306 13.21 9.01 -8.39
C ALA A 306 13.27 10.24 -9.31
N ALA A 307 12.46 10.24 -10.38
CA ALA A 307 12.33 11.37 -11.29
C ALA A 307 11.89 12.66 -10.57
N ASP A 308 10.86 12.59 -9.72
CA ASP A 308 10.44 13.73 -8.89
C ASP A 308 11.56 14.26 -7.99
N THR A 309 12.36 13.36 -7.43
CA THR A 309 13.50 13.76 -6.59
C THR A 309 14.57 14.49 -7.43
N TYR A 310 14.83 14.01 -8.65
CA TYR A 310 15.79 14.65 -9.55
C TYR A 310 15.30 16.03 -10.00
N LEU A 311 13.99 16.17 -10.29
CA LEU A 311 13.37 17.45 -10.62
C LEU A 311 13.52 18.46 -9.48
N LYS A 312 13.21 18.05 -8.24
CA LYS A 312 13.37 18.91 -7.06
C LYS A 312 14.82 19.30 -6.83
N LEU A 313 15.74 18.38 -7.02
CA LEU A 313 17.18 18.65 -6.91
C LEU A 313 17.63 19.67 -7.95
N ALA A 314 17.24 19.49 -9.21
CA ALA A 314 17.54 20.43 -10.29
C ALA A 314 17.00 21.82 -9.96
N GLN A 315 15.73 21.93 -9.58
CA GLN A 315 15.10 23.20 -9.17
C GLN A 315 15.81 23.87 -7.98
N ALA A 316 16.30 23.09 -7.02
CA ALA A 316 16.97 23.61 -5.83
C ALA A 316 18.32 24.26 -6.15
N ILE A 317 19.01 23.81 -7.20
CA ILE A 317 20.33 24.34 -7.57
C ILE A 317 20.29 25.29 -8.76
N ASP A 318 19.23 25.27 -9.56
CA ASP A 318 19.14 25.94 -10.87
C ASP A 318 19.53 27.42 -10.79
N ALA A 319 19.04 28.14 -9.78
CA ALA A 319 19.37 29.55 -9.57
C ALA A 319 20.88 29.78 -9.39
N VAL A 320 21.54 28.98 -8.55
CA VAL A 320 22.98 29.12 -8.28
C VAL A 320 23.79 28.64 -9.48
N TRP A 321 23.40 27.52 -10.07
CA TRP A 321 24.02 26.94 -11.26
C TRP A 321 24.00 27.91 -12.45
N SER A 322 22.88 28.61 -12.66
CA SER A 322 22.73 29.62 -13.70
C SER A 322 23.64 30.83 -13.50
N THR A 323 23.99 31.20 -12.26
CA THR A 323 24.97 32.28 -12.01
C THR A 323 26.38 31.94 -12.50
N MET A 324 26.64 30.66 -12.78
CA MET A 324 27.92 30.13 -13.26
C MET A 324 27.93 29.97 -14.79
N GLY A 325 26.90 30.48 -15.49
CA GLY A 325 26.70 30.27 -16.92
C GLY A 325 26.25 28.85 -17.28
N GLY A 326 26.06 27.97 -16.30
CA GLY A 326 25.52 26.63 -16.53
C GLY A 326 24.00 26.65 -16.74
N ARG A 327 23.46 25.60 -17.35
CA ARG A 327 22.01 25.39 -17.48
C ARG A 327 21.64 23.98 -17.04
N VAL A 328 20.60 23.84 -16.23
CA VAL A 328 20.03 22.54 -15.89
C VAL A 328 18.77 22.34 -16.73
N ASP A 329 18.87 21.54 -17.81
CA ASP A 329 17.69 21.16 -18.59
C ASP A 329 17.07 19.88 -18.01
N TYR A 330 15.84 20.01 -17.50
CA TYR A 330 15.07 18.91 -16.95
C TYR A 330 13.65 18.84 -17.54
N GLU A 331 13.41 19.50 -18.68
CA GLU A 331 12.07 19.57 -19.29
C GLU A 331 11.59 18.18 -19.76
N SER A 332 12.48 17.34 -20.30
CA SER A 332 12.12 15.98 -20.71
C SER A 332 11.63 15.11 -19.54
N ILE A 333 12.31 15.17 -18.39
CA ILE A 333 11.86 14.47 -17.17
C ILE A 333 10.55 15.08 -16.67
N ARG A 334 10.45 16.42 -16.63
CA ARG A 334 9.25 17.14 -16.16
C ARG A 334 8.03 16.76 -16.99
N PHE A 335 8.16 16.76 -18.32
CA PHE A 335 7.12 16.37 -19.26
C PHE A 335 6.66 14.92 -19.02
N ARG A 336 7.60 13.96 -18.97
CA ARG A 336 7.28 12.53 -18.77
C ARG A 336 6.63 12.26 -17.41
N VAL A 337 7.07 12.92 -16.35
CA VAL A 337 6.44 12.86 -15.02
C VAL A 337 5.00 13.39 -15.07
N ALA A 338 4.79 14.55 -15.70
CA ALA A 338 3.45 15.14 -15.84
C ALA A 338 2.50 14.24 -16.64
N MET A 339 2.99 13.59 -17.69
CA MET A 339 2.22 12.63 -18.48
C MET A 339 1.82 11.40 -17.65
N ILE A 340 2.77 10.77 -16.97
CA ILE A 340 2.49 9.57 -16.15
C ILE A 340 1.49 9.88 -15.02
N ARG A 341 1.53 11.06 -14.43
CA ARG A 341 0.57 11.46 -13.39
C ARG A 341 -0.87 11.59 -13.90
N LYS A 342 -1.05 11.88 -15.19
CA LYS A 342 -2.38 11.97 -15.81
C LYS A 342 -2.94 10.62 -16.23
N LEU A 343 -2.08 9.59 -16.35
CA LEU A 343 -2.49 8.26 -16.77
C LEU A 343 -3.20 7.52 -15.63
N PRO A 344 -4.30 6.79 -15.91
CA PRO A 344 -4.90 5.91 -14.93
C PRO A 344 -3.94 4.77 -14.57
N ARG A 345 -3.98 4.30 -13.32
CA ARG A 345 -3.26 3.10 -12.87
C ARG A 345 -4.07 1.88 -13.30
N THR A 346 -3.80 1.41 -14.52
CA THR A 346 -4.41 0.22 -15.09
C THR A 346 -3.33 -0.65 -15.76
N THR A 347 -3.60 -1.95 -15.81
CA THR A 347 -2.84 -2.92 -16.62
C THR A 347 -3.33 -2.97 -18.07
N GLU A 348 -4.46 -2.33 -18.36
CA GLU A 348 -5.03 -2.28 -19.70
C GLU A 348 -4.19 -1.44 -20.64
N GLU A 349 -4.18 -1.85 -21.91
CA GLU A 349 -3.63 -1.04 -22.98
C GLU A 349 -4.53 0.17 -23.26
N PHE A 350 -3.92 1.26 -23.66
CA PHE A 350 -4.60 2.45 -24.10
C PHE A 350 -5.34 2.16 -25.42
N ALA A 351 -6.52 2.75 -25.57
CA ALA A 351 -7.30 2.63 -26.80
C ALA A 351 -6.55 3.15 -28.04
N ALA A 352 -5.58 4.06 -27.86
CA ALA A 352 -4.65 4.51 -28.89
C ALA A 352 -3.26 4.73 -28.27
N PRO A 353 -2.17 4.50 -29.02
CA PRO A 353 -0.82 4.82 -28.57
C PRO A 353 -0.71 6.30 -28.16
N MET A 354 0.03 6.55 -27.07
CA MET A 354 0.28 7.89 -26.55
C MET A 354 1.75 8.26 -26.78
N THR A 355 2.03 9.49 -27.21
CA THR A 355 3.41 9.97 -27.37
C THR A 355 3.98 10.51 -26.05
N MET A 356 5.17 10.04 -25.67
CA MET A 356 5.94 10.42 -24.47
C MET A 356 7.14 11.33 -24.81
N GLY A 357 6.95 12.20 -25.81
CA GLY A 357 7.97 13.08 -26.41
C GLY A 357 8.82 12.37 -27.48
N GLU A 358 9.45 13.14 -28.38
CA GLU A 358 10.44 12.67 -29.38
C GLU A 358 10.05 11.39 -30.15
N GLY A 359 8.77 11.24 -30.54
CA GLY A 359 8.30 10.07 -31.28
C GLY A 359 8.26 8.76 -30.49
N VAL A 360 8.42 8.79 -29.16
CA VAL A 360 8.30 7.61 -28.30
C VAL A 360 6.82 7.34 -28.04
N GLU A 361 6.28 6.30 -28.66
CA GLU A 361 4.90 5.86 -28.42
C GLU A 361 4.83 4.80 -27.31
N VAL A 362 3.79 4.88 -26.49
CA VAL A 362 3.49 3.90 -25.44
C VAL A 362 2.04 3.47 -25.51
N THR A 363 1.81 2.17 -25.32
CA THR A 363 0.47 1.57 -25.35
C THR A 363 -0.06 1.28 -23.95
N SER A 364 0.71 1.48 -22.88
CA SER A 364 0.27 1.22 -21.51
C SER A 364 0.98 2.10 -20.49
N ARG A 365 0.43 2.17 -19.27
CA ARG A 365 1.08 2.88 -18.15
C ARG A 365 2.43 2.24 -17.81
N ALA A 366 2.51 0.90 -17.83
CA ALA A 366 3.75 0.19 -17.56
C ALA A 366 4.84 0.57 -18.59
N ALA A 367 4.48 0.66 -19.88
CA ALA A 367 5.39 1.15 -20.91
C ALA A 367 5.81 2.61 -20.66
N ALA A 368 4.87 3.49 -20.29
CA ALA A 368 5.18 4.88 -19.93
C ALA A 368 6.18 4.99 -18.77
N VAL A 369 5.96 4.23 -17.69
CA VAL A 369 6.87 4.18 -16.53
C VAL A 369 8.24 3.61 -16.93
N ASN A 370 8.30 2.61 -17.80
CA ASN A 370 9.57 2.07 -18.31
C ASN A 370 10.36 3.10 -19.15
N VAL A 371 9.67 3.91 -19.96
CA VAL A 371 10.31 5.03 -20.67
C VAL A 371 10.89 6.04 -19.66
N LEU A 372 10.13 6.39 -18.61
CA LEU A 372 10.64 7.25 -17.55
C LEU A 372 11.85 6.65 -16.84
N LYS A 373 11.80 5.36 -16.50
CA LYS A 373 12.93 4.63 -15.91
C LYS A 373 14.18 4.73 -16.77
N SER A 374 14.07 4.47 -18.08
CA SER A 374 15.19 4.63 -19.01
C SER A 374 15.74 6.06 -19.01
N THR A 375 14.83 7.06 -18.95
CA THR A 375 15.20 8.48 -18.85
C THR A 375 15.98 8.79 -17.58
N VAL A 376 15.49 8.32 -16.43
CA VAL A 376 16.12 8.51 -15.12
C VAL A 376 17.49 7.85 -15.09
N MET A 377 17.61 6.62 -15.61
CA MET A 377 18.88 5.89 -15.67
C MET A 377 19.92 6.59 -16.57
N LYS A 378 19.52 7.03 -17.77
CA LYS A 378 20.42 7.78 -18.68
C LYS A 378 20.94 9.08 -18.07
N ASN A 379 20.23 9.65 -17.11
CA ASN A 379 20.59 10.92 -16.46
C ASN A 379 21.12 10.74 -15.03
N SER A 380 21.41 9.50 -14.58
CA SER A 380 21.81 9.25 -13.19
C SER A 380 23.13 9.93 -12.81
N ALA A 381 24.15 9.85 -13.67
CA ALA A 381 25.44 10.50 -13.48
C ALA A 381 25.30 12.03 -13.39
N LYS A 382 24.51 12.63 -14.29
CA LYS A 382 24.21 14.07 -14.27
C LYS A 382 23.51 14.45 -12.97
N ALA A 383 22.48 13.71 -12.57
CA ALA A 383 21.80 13.93 -11.30
C ALA A 383 22.74 13.76 -10.08
N ALA A 384 23.74 12.88 -10.15
CA ALA A 384 24.75 12.71 -9.11
C ALA A 384 25.68 13.94 -9.00
N VAL A 385 26.09 14.55 -10.12
CA VAL A 385 26.81 15.85 -10.12
C VAL A 385 25.98 16.92 -9.42
N LEU A 386 24.71 17.09 -9.82
CA LEU A 386 23.80 18.04 -9.20
C LEU A 386 23.66 17.79 -7.68
N TYR A 387 23.67 16.51 -7.27
CA TYR A 387 23.53 16.13 -5.86
C TYR A 387 24.78 16.45 -5.03
N GLY A 388 25.98 16.23 -5.59
CA GLY A 388 27.24 16.62 -4.96
C GLY A 388 27.37 18.13 -4.79
N PHE A 389 26.98 18.87 -5.83
CA PHE A 389 26.91 20.32 -5.82
C PHE A 389 25.95 20.81 -4.72
N TYR A 390 24.74 20.27 -4.68
CA TYR A 390 23.74 20.58 -3.67
C TYR A 390 24.22 20.30 -2.24
N CYS A 391 24.79 19.12 -1.98
CA CYS A 391 25.30 18.78 -0.65
C CYS A 391 26.41 19.73 -0.19
N THR A 392 27.34 20.06 -1.08
CA THR A 392 28.46 20.96 -0.76
C THR A 392 27.97 22.40 -0.54
N MET A 393 26.97 22.83 -1.33
CA MET A 393 26.30 24.11 -1.15
C MET A 393 25.66 24.25 0.24
N LEU A 394 24.99 23.20 0.72
CA LEU A 394 24.43 23.15 2.07
C LEU A 394 25.51 23.17 3.16
N GLU A 395 26.55 22.35 3.02
CA GLU A 395 27.64 22.25 4.01
C GLU A 395 28.40 23.57 4.15
N MET A 396 28.45 24.36 3.09
CA MET A 396 29.13 25.65 3.06
C MET A 396 28.24 26.85 3.43
N GLY A 397 26.98 26.61 3.82
CA GLY A 397 26.08 27.63 4.37
C GLY A 397 25.59 28.67 3.37
N ALA A 398 25.27 28.28 2.13
CA ALA A 398 24.68 29.21 1.16
C ALA A 398 23.36 29.82 1.69
N THR A 399 23.35 31.13 1.89
CA THR A 399 22.24 31.91 2.48
C THR A 399 21.02 32.07 1.57
N ASP A 400 21.12 31.66 0.30
CA ASP A 400 20.09 31.90 -0.73
C ASP A 400 19.14 30.71 -0.93
N MET A 401 19.16 29.71 -0.06
CA MET A 401 18.21 28.59 -0.10
C MET A 401 16.94 28.93 0.67
N THR A 402 15.78 28.64 0.08
CA THR A 402 14.51 28.68 0.80
C THR A 402 14.55 27.66 1.95
N ALA A 403 14.30 28.12 3.18
CA ALA A 403 14.47 27.36 4.43
C ALA A 403 13.69 26.03 4.53
N ALA A 404 12.77 25.77 3.59
CA ALA A 404 11.97 24.55 3.52
C ALA A 404 12.66 23.40 2.76
N ALA A 405 13.66 23.67 1.90
CA ALA A 405 14.31 22.66 1.06
C ALA A 405 15.55 22.01 1.72
N THR A 406 16.14 22.68 2.70
CA THR A 406 17.52 22.51 3.17
C THR A 406 17.86 21.15 3.79
N ASP A 407 16.89 20.33 4.24
CA ASP A 407 17.19 19.05 4.91
C ASP A 407 16.57 17.79 4.24
N THR A 408 15.46 17.95 3.51
CA THR A 408 14.72 16.77 2.98
C THR A 408 15.39 16.10 1.78
N LEU A 409 16.12 16.84 0.93
CA LEU A 409 16.78 16.25 -0.25
C LEU A 409 18.08 15.53 0.11
N ARG A 410 18.86 16.05 1.07
CA ARG A 410 20.12 15.41 1.54
C ARG A 410 19.89 14.01 2.09
N THR A 411 18.71 13.78 2.66
CA THR A 411 18.35 12.50 3.26
C THR A 411 17.60 11.56 2.31
N ALA A 412 17.25 12.03 1.10
CA ALA A 412 16.46 11.27 0.13
C ALA A 412 17.17 9.99 -0.34
N HIS A 413 16.46 8.86 -0.26
CA HIS A 413 17.02 7.55 -0.59
C HIS A 413 17.50 7.43 -2.05
N SER A 414 16.76 7.96 -3.01
CA SER A 414 17.13 7.97 -4.43
C SER A 414 18.46 8.71 -4.68
N LEU A 415 18.71 9.80 -3.98
CA LEU A 415 19.96 10.58 -4.09
C LEU A 415 21.13 9.90 -3.33
N LYS A 416 20.87 9.29 -2.17
CA LYS A 416 21.88 8.45 -1.49
C LYS A 416 22.32 7.27 -2.36
N LYS A 417 21.38 6.64 -3.07
CA LYS A 417 21.68 5.58 -4.04
C LYS A 417 22.52 6.10 -5.20
N LEU A 418 22.23 7.28 -5.74
CA LEU A 418 23.07 7.92 -6.76
C LEU A 418 24.50 8.11 -6.29
N LYS A 419 24.71 8.65 -5.07
CA LYS A 419 26.07 8.82 -4.51
C LYS A 419 26.84 7.50 -4.46
N ALA A 420 26.18 6.40 -4.10
CA ALA A 420 26.81 5.09 -4.02
C ALA A 420 27.13 4.51 -5.41
N ASN A 421 26.23 4.71 -6.38
CA ASN A 421 26.34 4.14 -7.72
C ASN A 421 27.26 4.96 -8.65
N ASP A 422 27.27 6.28 -8.49
CA ASP A 422 27.93 7.25 -9.37
C ASP A 422 28.87 8.17 -8.55
N LEU A 423 29.72 7.58 -7.70
CA LEU A 423 30.55 8.32 -6.73
C LEU A 423 31.45 9.37 -7.39
N ALA A 424 32.05 9.05 -8.54
CA ALA A 424 32.91 9.99 -9.26
C ALA A 424 32.14 11.24 -9.72
N SER A 425 30.93 11.06 -10.25
CA SER A 425 30.06 12.17 -10.66
C SER A 425 29.61 13.02 -9.46
N TYR A 426 29.28 12.37 -8.34
CA TYR A 426 29.00 13.07 -7.08
C TYR A 426 30.18 13.91 -6.58
N THR A 427 31.40 13.38 -6.64
CA THR A 427 32.61 14.10 -6.22
C THR A 427 32.87 15.29 -7.13
N LEU A 428 32.76 15.12 -8.45
CA LEU A 428 32.88 16.21 -9.43
C LEU A 428 31.92 17.37 -9.12
N GLY A 429 30.64 17.06 -8.85
CA GLY A 429 29.68 18.09 -8.47
C GLY A 429 30.06 18.86 -7.20
N SER A 430 30.65 18.15 -6.24
CA SER A 430 31.14 18.75 -5.00
C SER A 430 32.32 19.70 -5.25
N GLU A 431 33.22 19.33 -6.15
CA GLU A 431 34.37 20.14 -6.58
C GLU A 431 33.90 21.39 -7.34
N LEU A 432 32.96 21.26 -8.28
CA LEU A 432 32.40 22.39 -9.03
C LEU A 432 31.82 23.49 -8.15
N TYR A 433 31.15 23.15 -7.04
CA TYR A 433 30.66 24.16 -6.10
C TYR A 433 31.80 24.85 -5.33
N ARG A 434 32.85 24.11 -4.96
CA ARG A 434 34.02 24.69 -4.28
C ARG A 434 34.73 25.67 -5.18
N ASP A 435 34.91 25.32 -6.45
CA ASP A 435 35.51 26.18 -7.47
C ASP A 435 34.66 27.44 -7.68
N TYR A 436 33.35 27.29 -7.83
CA TYR A 436 32.42 28.43 -7.87
C TYR A 436 32.60 29.37 -6.68
N ARG A 437 32.67 28.84 -5.46
CA ARG A 437 32.83 29.65 -4.26
C ARG A 437 34.18 30.38 -4.26
N ALA A 438 35.26 29.70 -4.66
CA ALA A 438 36.59 30.29 -4.76
C ALA A 438 36.62 31.43 -5.79
N MET A 439 36.01 31.20 -6.97
CA MET A 439 35.90 32.19 -8.03
C MET A 439 35.04 33.38 -7.62
N ARG A 440 33.88 33.16 -6.99
CA ARG A 440 33.03 34.23 -6.46
C ARG A 440 33.77 35.07 -5.41
N ALA A 441 34.59 34.45 -4.57
CA ALA A 441 35.42 35.16 -3.61
C ALA A 441 36.57 35.94 -4.28
N ALA A 442 37.13 35.45 -5.38
CA ALA A 442 38.14 36.16 -6.17
C ALA A 442 37.54 37.37 -6.92
N ALA A 443 36.40 37.18 -7.59
CA ALA A 443 35.66 38.24 -8.28
C ALA A 443 35.20 39.37 -7.34
N ARG A 444 34.72 39.01 -6.14
CA ARG A 444 34.44 40.00 -5.07
C ARG A 444 35.67 40.78 -4.64
N ARG A 445 36.85 40.14 -4.62
CA ARG A 445 38.13 40.79 -4.28
C ARG A 445 38.65 41.67 -5.42
N SER A 446 38.34 41.36 -6.68
CA SER A 446 38.76 42.14 -7.86
C SER A 446 37.77 43.23 -8.27
N GLY A 447 36.56 43.28 -7.70
CA GLY A 447 35.52 44.27 -8.05
C GLY A 447 34.75 43.94 -9.34
N GLU A 448 35.05 42.81 -9.99
CA GLU A 448 34.35 42.35 -11.19
C GLU A 448 33.08 41.56 -10.84
N ARG A 449 31.97 41.87 -11.53
CA ARG A 449 30.65 41.22 -11.31
C ARG A 449 30.30 40.13 -12.33
N LYS A 450 31.11 39.91 -13.37
CA LYS A 450 30.82 38.88 -14.39
C LYS A 450 31.52 37.58 -14.04
N MET A 451 30.72 36.54 -13.83
CA MET A 451 31.20 35.17 -13.63
C MET A 451 31.52 34.55 -15.00
N PRO A 452 32.60 33.77 -15.14
CA PRO A 452 32.85 32.98 -16.33
C PRO A 452 31.93 31.75 -16.40
N GLU A 453 31.66 31.31 -17.62
CA GLU A 453 30.77 30.20 -17.96
C GLU A 453 31.46 28.86 -17.71
N MET A 454 30.81 27.95 -16.96
CA MET A 454 31.24 26.55 -16.85
C MET A 454 30.31 25.65 -17.68
N VAL A 455 30.86 25.08 -18.74
CA VAL A 455 30.18 24.14 -19.63
C VAL A 455 30.37 22.72 -19.11
N LEU A 456 29.27 22.04 -18.78
CA LEU A 456 29.28 20.58 -18.66
C LEU A 456 29.10 20.00 -20.07
N GLU A 457 30.19 19.59 -20.70
CA GLU A 457 30.12 18.81 -21.93
C GLU A 457 29.52 17.44 -21.64
N GLY A 458 28.59 17.02 -22.50
CA GLY A 458 27.70 15.86 -22.32
C GLY A 458 28.22 14.58 -22.95
#